data_AF-A0A4C1U6H6-F1
#
_entry.id   AF-A0A4C1U6H6-F1
#
_cell.length_a   1.000
_cell.length_b   1.000
_cell.length_c   1.000
_cell.angle_alpha   90.00
_cell.angle_beta   90.00
_cell.angle_gamma   90.00
#
_symmetry.space_group_name_H-M   'P 1'
#
loop_
_entity.id
_entity.type
_entity.pdbx_description
1 polymer ?
#
loop_
_entity_poly.entity_id
_entity_poly.type
_entity_poly.pdbx_seq_one_letter_code
_entity_poly.pdbx_strand_id
1 'polypeptide(L)'
;MYADVPSVTKPILHSKDLPHPVCPGSSSANILDDNNSDVEFKSISSDSDEFSPQENTPHLINQAEFNDLVRDLQLSRSKAELLGSRLQQWNLLLPDTKVTFSETEAKFTQNFSKRR
;
A
#
# COMPACT_ATOMS: atom_id res chain seq x y z
N MET A 1 28.37 7.70 22.41
CA MET A 1 28.83 6.64 23.35
C MET A 1 27.63 5.76 23.66
N TYR A 2 27.72 4.45 23.44
CA TYR A 2 26.62 3.54 23.79
C TYR A 2 26.57 3.34 25.32
N ALA A 3 25.37 3.25 25.89
CA ALA A 3 25.21 3.02 27.32
C ALA A 3 25.58 1.56 27.68
N ASP A 4 26.33 1.38 28.77
CA ASP A 4 26.67 0.06 29.31
C ASP A 4 25.53 -0.45 30.20
N VAL A 5 24.59 -1.16 29.60
CA VAL A 5 23.53 -1.89 30.30
C VAL A 5 23.57 -3.37 29.91
N PRO A 6 23.29 -4.30 30.85
CA PRO A 6 23.43 -5.74 30.61
C PRO A 6 22.47 -6.28 29.53
N SER A 7 21.46 -5.51 29.14
CA SER A 7 20.46 -5.84 28.13
C SER A 7 20.80 -5.36 26.71
N VAL A 8 21.91 -4.64 26.50
CA VAL A 8 22.24 -4.04 25.20
C VAL A 8 23.47 -4.69 24.58
N THR A 9 23.30 -5.18 23.35
CA THR A 9 24.41 -5.63 22.50
C THR A 9 25.04 -4.43 21.80
N LYS A 10 26.36 -4.26 21.94
CA LYS A 10 27.12 -3.22 21.24
C LYS A 10 27.19 -3.51 19.75
N PRO A 11 27.25 -2.49 18.87
CA PRO A 11 27.43 -2.72 17.44
C PRO A 11 28.74 -3.45 17.19
N ILE A 12 28.69 -4.43 16.29
CA ILE A 12 29.85 -5.21 15.86
C ILE A 12 30.67 -4.34 14.91
N LEU A 13 31.97 -4.22 15.17
CA LEU A 13 32.88 -3.50 14.28
C LEU A 13 32.98 -4.26 12.95
N HIS A 14 32.69 -3.58 11.84
CA HIS A 14 32.83 -4.17 10.51
C HIS A 14 34.32 -4.42 10.21
N SER A 15 34.70 -5.68 10.07
CA SER A 15 36.01 -6.09 9.54
C SER A 15 35.89 -6.41 8.05
N LYS A 16 36.94 -6.05 7.28
CA LYS A 16 37.07 -6.35 5.84
C LYS A 16 37.10 -7.85 5.50
N ASP A 17 37.23 -8.71 6.51
CA ASP A 17 37.34 -10.16 6.38
C ASP A 17 35.96 -10.86 6.44
N LEU A 18 34.87 -10.10 6.65
CA LEU A 18 33.51 -10.61 6.66
C LEU A 18 32.80 -10.26 5.34
N PRO A 19 32.17 -11.24 4.64
CA PRO A 19 31.44 -10.95 3.43
C PRO A 19 30.23 -10.06 3.76
N HIS A 20 30.12 -8.91 3.10
CA HIS A 20 28.93 -8.08 3.20
C HIS A 20 27.75 -8.78 2.51
N PRO A 21 26.55 -8.76 3.10
CA PRO A 21 25.36 -9.25 2.41
C PRO A 21 25.14 -8.42 1.15
N VAL A 22 25.29 -9.06 -0.01
CA VAL A 22 25.04 -8.45 -1.32
C VAL A 22 23.54 -8.50 -1.57
N CYS A 23 22.95 -7.35 -1.92
CA CYS A 23 21.56 -7.30 -2.34
C CYS A 23 21.39 -8.16 -3.60
N PRO A 24 20.45 -9.13 -3.62
CA PRO A 24 20.18 -9.94 -4.81
C PRO A 24 19.60 -9.03 -5.90
N GLY A 25 20.48 -8.43 -6.70
CA GLY A 25 20.14 -7.44 -7.72
C GLY A 25 21.24 -6.44 -8.06
N SER A 26 22.27 -6.27 -7.23
CA SER A 26 23.42 -5.40 -7.58
C SER A 26 24.53 -6.20 -8.27
N SER A 27 24.26 -6.71 -9.47
CA SER A 27 25.34 -7.00 -10.40
C SER A 27 25.91 -5.66 -10.86
N SER A 28 27.15 -5.37 -10.47
CA SER A 28 27.94 -4.27 -11.04
C SER A 28 27.86 -4.36 -12.56
N ALA A 29 27.32 -3.31 -13.19
CA ALA A 29 27.28 -3.15 -14.63
C ALA A 29 28.72 -3.14 -15.17
N ASN A 30 29.19 -4.31 -15.59
CA ASN A 30 30.35 -4.42 -16.45
C ASN A 30 29.85 -4.22 -17.88
N ILE A 31 30.02 -2.99 -18.37
CA ILE A 31 29.94 -2.68 -19.79
C ILE A 31 31.12 -3.40 -20.45
N LEU A 32 30.85 -4.38 -21.31
CA LEU A 32 31.66 -4.70 -22.49
C LEU A 32 30.77 -5.26 -23.60
N ASP A 33 31.18 -4.91 -24.81
CA ASP A 33 30.50 -4.89 -26.10
C ASP A 33 30.44 -6.25 -26.82
N ASP A 34 29.52 -6.34 -27.78
CA ASP A 34 29.60 -7.09 -29.05
C ASP A 34 29.04 -8.53 -29.20
N ASN A 35 28.42 -8.73 -30.37
CA ASN A 35 27.98 -9.94 -31.07
C ASN A 35 26.59 -10.57 -30.81
N ASN A 36 25.61 -10.05 -31.57
CA ASN A 36 24.72 -10.79 -32.49
C ASN A 36 24.37 -12.26 -32.14
N SER A 37 23.14 -12.48 -31.67
CA SER A 37 22.36 -13.64 -32.13
C SER A 37 20.89 -13.27 -32.18
N ASP A 38 20.32 -13.55 -33.35
CA ASP A 38 18.95 -13.40 -33.79
C ASP A 38 17.95 -13.89 -32.72
N VAL A 39 17.29 -12.97 -32.02
CA VAL A 39 16.07 -13.29 -31.28
C VAL A 39 14.90 -12.88 -32.15
N GLU A 40 14.43 -13.86 -32.92
CA GLU A 40 13.18 -13.82 -33.68
C GLU A 40 12.06 -13.32 -32.74
N PHE A 41 11.72 -12.03 -32.85
CA PHE A 41 10.56 -11.46 -32.21
C PHE A 41 9.35 -12.11 -32.87
N LYS A 42 8.87 -13.21 -32.28
CA LYS A 42 7.62 -13.83 -32.68
C LYS A 42 6.52 -12.84 -32.35
N SER A 43 6.16 -12.03 -33.34
CA SER A 43 4.99 -11.18 -33.34
C SER A 43 3.78 -12.06 -33.06
N ILE A 44 3.36 -12.10 -31.80
CA ILE A 44 2.01 -12.52 -31.42
C ILE A 44 1.07 -11.44 -31.93
N SER A 45 0.70 -11.58 -33.19
CA SER A 45 -0.56 -11.07 -33.72
C SER A 45 -1.66 -11.78 -32.94
N SER A 46 -2.13 -11.14 -31.89
CA SER A 46 -3.40 -11.47 -31.25
C SER A 46 -4.24 -10.21 -31.30
N ASP A 47 -5.15 -10.26 -32.28
CA ASP A 47 -6.50 -9.76 -32.24
C ASP A 47 -6.76 -8.65 -31.22
N SER A 48 -6.82 -7.43 -31.76
CA SER A 48 -7.47 -6.22 -31.27
C SER A 48 -8.40 -6.39 -30.05
N ASP A 49 -7.83 -6.31 -28.85
CA ASP A 49 -8.46 -5.55 -27.78
C ASP A 49 -7.65 -4.25 -27.63
N GLU A 50 -8.28 -3.15 -28.04
CA GLU A 50 -7.76 -1.80 -27.93
C GLU A 50 -7.54 -1.47 -26.44
N PHE A 51 -6.39 -1.87 -25.91
CA PHE A 51 -5.93 -1.42 -24.60
C PHE A 51 -5.60 0.07 -24.75
N SER A 52 -6.64 0.89 -24.66
CA SER A 52 -6.50 2.32 -24.45
C SER A 52 -5.59 2.48 -23.24
N PRO A 53 -4.41 3.13 -23.36
CA PRO A 53 -3.57 3.41 -22.21
C PRO A 53 -4.42 4.29 -21.30
N GLN A 54 -5.03 3.67 -20.29
CA GLN A 54 -5.73 4.40 -19.26
C GLN A 54 -4.70 5.40 -18.72
N GLU A 55 -5.07 6.67 -18.78
CA GLU A 55 -4.25 7.79 -18.34
C GLU A 55 -3.48 7.36 -17.10
N ASN A 56 -2.13 7.48 -17.08
CA ASN A 56 -1.27 7.00 -15.98
C ASN A 56 -1.51 7.73 -14.63
N THR A 57 -2.67 8.37 -14.47
CA THR A 57 -3.13 9.01 -13.26
C THR A 57 -3.54 7.96 -12.24
N PRO A 58 -3.06 8.06 -10.99
CA PRO A 58 -3.51 7.17 -9.92
C PRO A 58 -5.02 7.35 -9.69
N HIS A 59 -5.74 6.23 -9.58
CA HIS A 59 -7.16 6.24 -9.21
C HIS A 59 -7.31 6.79 -7.79
N LEU A 60 -8.09 7.86 -7.64
CA LEU A 60 -8.40 8.44 -6.34
C LEU A 60 -9.74 7.88 -5.85
N ILE A 61 -9.73 7.39 -4.62
CA ILE A 61 -10.90 6.81 -3.96
C ILE A 61 -11.87 7.93 -3.58
N ASN A 62 -13.13 7.76 -3.98
CA ASN A 62 -14.22 8.64 -3.59
C ASN A 62 -14.92 8.19 -2.30
N GLN A 63 -15.87 8.98 -1.79
CA GLN A 63 -16.54 8.69 -0.53
C GLN A 63 -17.41 7.42 -0.61
N ALA A 64 -18.07 7.19 -1.74
CA ALA A 64 -18.91 6.01 -1.93
C ALA A 64 -18.05 4.74 -1.97
N GLU A 65 -16.96 4.75 -2.74
CA GLU A 65 -15.99 3.66 -2.79
C GLU A 65 -15.35 3.40 -1.42
N PHE A 66 -14.99 4.45 -0.67
CA PHE A 66 -14.50 4.28 0.69
C PHE A 66 -15.55 3.62 1.61
N ASN A 67 -16.80 4.05 1.53
CA ASN A 67 -17.89 3.46 2.32
C ASN A 67 -18.19 2.01 1.90
N ASP A 68 -18.13 1.71 0.61
CA ASP A 68 -18.30 0.37 0.07
C ASP A 68 -17.17 -0.54 0.55
N LEU A 69 -15.91 -0.07 0.51
CA LEU A 69 -14.77 -0.80 1.08
C LEU A 69 -14.95 -1.12 2.57
N VAL A 70 -15.46 -0.17 3.36
CA VAL A 70 -15.74 -0.40 4.79
C VAL A 70 -16.82 -1.46 4.98
N ARG A 71 -17.86 -1.47 4.13
CA ARG A 71 -18.96 -2.44 4.18
C ARG A 71 -18.53 -3.83 3.71
N ASP A 72 -17.84 -3.91 2.57
CA ASP A 72 -17.43 -5.15 1.92
C ASP A 72 -16.40 -5.90 2.76
N LEU A 73 -15.49 -5.16 3.40
CA LEU A 73 -14.50 -5.70 4.33
C LEU A 73 -15.02 -5.86 5.77
N GLN A 74 -16.27 -5.45 6.04
CA GLN A 74 -16.92 -5.51 7.35
C GLN A 74 -16.04 -4.90 8.47
N LEU A 75 -15.43 -3.75 8.20
CA LEU A 75 -14.49 -3.12 9.13
C LEU A 75 -15.23 -2.52 10.33
N SER A 76 -14.75 -2.84 11.54
CA SER A 76 -15.11 -2.10 12.75
C SER A 76 -14.67 -0.64 12.62
N ARG A 77 -15.40 0.30 13.25
CA ARG A 77 -15.11 1.75 13.24
C ARG A 77 -13.63 2.10 13.34
N SER A 78 -12.92 1.61 14.35
CA SER A 78 -11.49 1.93 14.54
C SER A 78 -10.59 1.47 13.38
N LYS A 79 -10.92 0.35 12.74
CA LYS A 79 -10.18 -0.15 11.57
C LYS A 79 -10.50 0.68 10.33
N ALA A 80 -11.74 1.11 10.19
CA ALA A 80 -12.19 1.96 9.09
C ALA A 80 -11.59 3.38 9.20
N GLU A 81 -11.48 3.94 10.42
CA GLU A 81 -10.75 5.18 10.70
C GLU A 81 -9.26 5.05 10.37
N LEU A 82 -8.61 3.95 10.79
CA LEU A 82 -7.22 3.68 10.46
C LEU A 82 -7.01 3.54 8.94
N LEU A 83 -7.91 2.85 8.25
CA LEU A 83 -7.89 2.73 6.79
C LEU A 83 -7.97 4.11 6.13
N GLY A 84 -8.95 4.92 6.51
CA GLY A 84 -9.11 6.28 5.98
C GLY A 84 -7.87 7.15 6.24
N SER A 85 -7.28 7.07 7.43
CA SER A 85 -6.04 7.80 7.77
C SER A 85 -4.86 7.37 6.88
N ARG A 86 -4.73 6.07 6.59
CA ARG A 86 -3.68 5.56 5.69
C ARG A 86 -3.89 6.00 4.25
N LEU A 87 -5.12 5.91 3.74
CA LEU A 87 -5.46 6.35 2.39
C LEU A 87 -5.23 7.86 2.21
N GLN A 88 -5.51 8.64 3.26
CA GLN A 88 -5.19 10.08 3.30
C GLN A 88 -3.68 10.33 3.26
N GLN A 89 -2.90 9.59 4.07
CA GLN A 89 -1.44 9.70 4.09
C GLN A 89 -0.81 9.38 2.72
N TRP A 90 -1.41 8.46 1.96
CA TRP A 90 -0.95 8.09 0.62
C TRP A 90 -1.45 9.00 -0.50
N ASN A 91 -2.22 10.04 -0.18
CA ASN A 91 -2.89 10.90 -1.17
C ASN A 91 -3.72 10.11 -2.19
N LEU A 92 -4.36 9.01 -1.74
CA LEU A 92 -5.24 8.16 -2.57
C LEU A 92 -6.71 8.51 -2.40
N LEU A 93 -7.03 9.54 -1.63
CA LEU A 93 -8.38 10.03 -1.39
C LEU A 93 -8.62 11.32 -2.16
N LEU A 94 -9.83 11.47 -2.72
CA LEU A 94 -10.26 12.75 -3.26
C LEU A 94 -10.31 13.82 -2.13
N PRO A 95 -10.01 15.10 -2.43
CA PRO A 95 -9.96 16.17 -1.42
C PRO A 95 -11.28 16.33 -0.62
N ASP A 96 -12.40 15.99 -1.24
CA ASP A 96 -13.74 16.13 -0.66
C ASP A 96 -14.17 14.94 0.20
N THR A 97 -13.37 13.89 0.29
CA THR A 97 -13.70 12.71 1.11
C THR A 97 -13.48 13.00 2.59
N LYS A 98 -14.51 12.75 3.40
CA LYS A 98 -14.47 12.94 4.85
C LYS A 98 -14.45 11.58 5.52
N VAL A 99 -13.34 11.28 6.18
CA VAL A 99 -13.24 10.15 7.11
C VAL A 99 -13.89 10.57 8.44
N THR A 100 -15.22 10.69 8.45
CA THR A 100 -15.99 11.00 9.66
C THR A 100 -17.00 9.91 9.92
N PHE A 101 -16.81 9.16 11.00
CA PHE A 101 -17.81 8.22 11.50
C PHE A 101 -18.78 9.00 12.38
N SER A 102 -19.96 9.30 11.85
CA SER A 102 -21.05 9.83 12.66
C SER A 102 -21.57 8.70 13.55
N GLU A 103 -21.54 8.91 14.87
CA GLU A 103 -22.32 8.12 15.81
C GLU A 103 -23.79 8.35 15.50
N THR A 104 -24.35 7.59 14.57
CA THR A 104 -25.79 7.50 14.43
C THR A 104 -26.29 6.64 15.59
N GLU A 105 -26.44 7.32 16.73
CA GLU A 105 -27.43 7.08 17.78
C GLU A 105 -27.74 5.60 18.07
N ALA A 106 -26.92 4.99 18.92
CA ALA A 106 -27.35 3.89 19.80
C ALA A 106 -28.45 4.30 20.81
N LYS A 107 -29.21 5.37 20.53
CA LYS A 107 -30.26 5.94 21.39
C LYS A 107 -31.67 5.81 20.79
N PHE A 108 -31.82 5.15 19.63
CA PHE A 108 -33.16 4.91 19.05
C PHE A 108 -33.96 3.81 19.76
N THR A 109 -33.35 2.96 20.60
CA THR A 109 -34.06 1.84 21.27
C THR A 109 -34.43 2.10 22.74
N GLN A 110 -34.56 3.35 23.17
CA GLN A 110 -35.06 3.68 24.52
C GLN A 110 -36.43 4.40 24.52
N ASN A 111 -37.29 4.16 23.53
CA ASN A 111 -38.67 4.69 23.56
C ASN A 111 -39.69 3.75 22.90
N PHE A 112 -39.73 2.46 23.29
CA PHE A 112 -40.84 1.57 22.89
C PHE A 112 -41.48 0.80 24.06
N SER A 113 -41.21 1.18 25.32
CA SER A 113 -41.61 0.39 26.49
C SER A 113 -42.49 1.15 27.49
N LYS A 114 -43.57 1.82 27.06
CA LYS A 114 -44.85 1.93 27.80
C LYS A 114 -45.88 2.74 27.00
N ARG A 115 -46.79 2.05 26.32
CA ARG A 115 -48.17 2.56 26.21
C ARG A 115 -49.04 1.59 27.00
N ARG A 116 -49.64 2.14 28.06
CA ARG A 116 -50.73 1.52 28.82
C ARG A 116 -51.99 1.53 27.97
#